data_AF-A0A814RNZ8-F1
#
_entry.id   AF-A0A814RNZ8-F1
#
_cell.length_a   1.000
_cell.length_b   1.000
_cell.length_c   1.000
_cell.angle_alpha   90.00
_cell.angle_beta   90.00
_cell.angle_gamma   90.00
#
_symmetry.space_group_name_H-M   'P 1'
#
loop_
_entity.id
_entity.type
_entity.pdbx_description
1 polymer ?
#
loop_
_entity_poly.entity_id
_entity_poly.type
_entity_poly.pdbx_seq_one_letter_code
_entity_poly.pdbx_strand_id
1 'polypeptide(L)'
;MSNDEIQLFKNSIGEFIGINRFFLTNLHRQQALFYLYDNDITKDYEKVLFEISIDPNKSYCYITSFNNFLNDEKILFTLGPICRLVNIQQQDYGKI
;
A
#
# COMPACT_ATOMS: atom_id res chain seq x y z
N MET A 1 6.12 -1.43 9.41
CA MET A 1 7.04 -0.28 9.29
C MET A 1 7.45 0.11 10.71
N SER A 2 8.73 0.40 10.96
CA SER A 2 9.17 0.79 12.30
C SER A 2 8.59 2.15 12.68
N ASN A 3 8.55 2.44 13.98
CA ASN A 3 8.07 3.73 14.46
C ASN A 3 8.91 4.91 13.92
N ASP A 4 10.22 4.72 13.77
CA ASP A 4 11.12 5.75 13.22
C ASP A 4 10.84 6.01 11.74
N GLU A 5 10.61 4.95 10.96
CA GLU A 5 10.21 5.06 9.56
C GLU A 5 8.87 5.80 9.43
N ILE A 6 7.90 5.52 10.31
CA ILE A 6 6.62 6.23 10.30
C ILE A 6 6.80 7.72 10.61
N GLN A 7 7.66 8.07 11.56
CA GLN A 7 7.95 9.47 11.86
C GLN A 7 8.61 10.18 10.68
N LEU A 8 9.55 9.52 10.00
CA LEU A 8 10.14 10.04 8.77
C LEU A 8 9.08 10.32 7.70
N PHE A 9 8.15 9.39 7.50
CA PHE A 9 7.04 9.57 6.56
C PHE A 9 6.12 10.73 6.98
N LYS A 10 5.76 10.84 8.25
CA LYS A 10 4.95 11.96 8.78
C LYS A 10 5.60 13.32 8.51
N ASN A 11 6.92 13.41 8.65
CA ASN A 11 7.68 14.63 8.37
C ASN A 11 7.88 14.90 6.87
N SER A 12 7.56 13.93 6.00
CA SER A 12 7.74 14.02 4.54
C SER A 12 6.40 14.19 3.80
N ILE A 13 5.32 14.55 4.50
CA ILE A 13 4.02 14.83 3.86
C ILE A 13 4.20 16.02 2.89
N GLY A 14 3.74 15.85 1.65
CA GLY A 14 3.93 16.79 0.53
C GLY A 14 5.10 16.42 -0.39
N GLU A 15 6.07 15.66 0.11
CA GLU A 15 7.25 15.22 -0.64
C GLU A 15 6.97 13.98 -1.52
N PHE A 16 7.97 13.63 -2.32
CA PHE A 16 7.92 12.48 -3.22
C PHE A 16 8.64 11.26 -2.66
N ILE A 17 8.03 10.09 -2.84
CA ILE A 17 8.61 8.78 -2.55
C ILE A 17 8.89 8.09 -3.89
N GLY A 18 10.14 7.74 -4.12
CA GLY A 18 10.56 6.88 -5.22
C GLY A 18 10.56 5.42 -4.79
N ILE A 19 9.91 4.55 -5.56
CA ILE A 19 9.91 3.11 -5.29
C ILE A 19 10.75 2.42 -6.38
N ASN A 20 11.94 1.97 -5.99
CA ASN A 20 12.90 1.36 -6.91
C ASN A 20 12.74 -0.17 -7.02
N ARG A 21 11.50 -0.67 -6.89
CA ARG A 21 11.16 -2.10 -6.98
C ARG A 21 9.81 -2.26 -7.67
N PHE A 22 9.61 -3.42 -8.29
CA PHE A 22 8.27 -3.85 -8.70
C PHE A 22 7.43 -4.10 -7.44
N PHE A 23 6.16 -3.72 -7.48
CA PHE A 23 5.21 -4.06 -6.43
C PHE A 23 3.81 -4.29 -6.98
N LEU A 24 3.10 -5.18 -6.30
CA LEU A 24 1.69 -5.49 -6.58
C LEU A 24 0.81 -4.75 -5.59
N THR A 25 -0.32 -4.25 -6.06
CA THR A 25 -1.38 -3.67 -5.23
C THR A 25 -2.71 -4.31 -5.58
N ASN A 26 -3.67 -4.27 -4.65
CA ASN A 26 -5.04 -4.70 -4.91
C ASN A 26 -5.90 -3.49 -5.28
N LEU A 27 -6.87 -3.68 -6.16
CA LEU A 27 -7.86 -2.65 -6.49
C LEU A 27 -8.89 -2.46 -5.36
N HIS A 28 -9.17 -3.53 -4.60
CA HIS A 28 -10.18 -3.52 -3.55
C HIS A 28 -9.55 -3.36 -2.15
N ARG A 29 -9.92 -2.29 -1.45
CA ARG A 29 -9.43 -1.97 -0.09
C ARG A 29 -9.67 -3.12 0.91
N GLN A 30 -10.83 -3.80 0.84
CA GLN A 30 -11.17 -4.88 1.76
C GLN A 30 -10.21 -6.07 1.65
N GLN A 31 -9.81 -6.44 0.43
CA GLN A 31 -8.81 -7.49 0.21
C GLN A 31 -7.44 -7.06 0.74
N ALA A 32 -7.04 -5.80 0.51
CA ALA A 32 -5.78 -5.27 1.04
C ALA A 32 -5.75 -5.27 2.58
N LEU A 33 -6.86 -4.92 3.23
CA LEU A 33 -6.99 -4.98 4.69
C LEU A 33 -6.94 -6.41 5.21
N PHE A 34 -7.61 -7.36 4.53
CA PHE A 34 -7.54 -8.78 4.89
C PHE A 34 -6.07 -9.25 4.94
N TYR A 35 -5.28 -8.99 3.89
CA TYR A 35 -3.86 -9.33 3.87
C TYR A 35 -3.02 -8.60 4.92
N LEU A 36 -3.34 -7.33 5.19
CA LEU A 36 -2.65 -6.54 6.22
C LEU A 36 -2.83 -7.15 7.61
N TYR A 37 -4.03 -7.65 7.90
CA TYR A 37 -4.36 -8.19 9.21
C TYR A 37 -4.01 -9.66 9.41
N ASP A 38 -3.79 -10.42 8.33
CA ASP A 38 -3.47 -11.86 8.35
C ASP A 38 -2.12 -12.23 9.03
N ASN A 39 -1.27 -11.24 9.31
CA ASN A 39 0.03 -11.45 9.95
C ASN A 39 0.12 -10.81 11.34
N ASP A 40 0.75 -11.47 12.30
CA ASP A 40 1.04 -10.88 13.61
C ASP A 40 2.16 -9.83 13.50
N ILE A 41 2.04 -8.73 14.26
CA ILE A 41 3.10 -7.72 14.38
C ILE A 41 3.81 -7.79 15.72
N THR A 42 5.10 -7.46 15.71
CA THR A 42 5.92 -7.26 16.91
C THR A 42 5.76 -5.83 17.42
N LYS A 43 6.02 -5.59 18.71
CA LYS A 43 5.78 -4.29 19.37
C LYS A 43 6.47 -3.08 18.73
N ASP A 44 7.54 -3.28 17.96
CA ASP A 44 8.34 -2.20 17.38
C ASP A 44 7.91 -1.83 15.95
N TYR A 45 6.90 -2.53 15.41
CA TYR A 45 6.43 -2.36 14.03
C TYR A 45 4.93 -2.15 13.98
N GLU A 46 4.52 -1.24 13.11
CA GLU A 46 3.13 -0.97 12.80
C GLU A 46 2.74 -1.56 11.44
N LYS A 47 1.47 -1.98 11.34
CA LYS A 47 0.83 -2.37 10.08
C LYS A 47 0.54 -1.11 9.27
N VAL A 48 1.01 -1.06 8.02
CA VAL A 48 0.81 0.10 7.14
C VAL A 48 0.07 -0.32 5.89
N LEU A 49 -1.04 0.36 5.60
CA LEU A 49 -1.74 0.29 4.33
C LEU A 49 -1.32 1.48 3.45
N PHE A 50 -0.84 1.20 2.24
CA PHE A 50 -0.62 2.24 1.24
C PHE A 50 -1.84 2.34 0.33
N GLU A 51 -2.42 3.53 0.26
CA GLU A 51 -3.45 3.87 -0.72
C GLU A 51 -2.85 4.75 -1.81
N ILE A 52 -2.93 4.29 -3.05
CA ILE A 52 -2.29 4.94 -4.19
C ILE A 52 -3.39 5.35 -5.17
N SER A 53 -3.52 6.65 -5.40
CA SER A 53 -4.32 7.18 -6.49
C SER A 53 -3.47 7.22 -7.77
N ILE A 54 -3.96 6.61 -8.84
CA ILE A 54 -3.27 6.54 -10.13
C ILE A 54 -3.96 7.48 -11.11
N ASP A 55 -3.17 8.26 -11.84
CA ASP A 55 -3.67 8.99 -13.01
C ASP A 55 -3.91 7.98 -14.15
N PRO A 56 -5.12 7.89 -14.72
CA PRO A 56 -5.44 6.93 -15.78
C PRO A 56 -4.55 7.06 -17.02
N ASN A 57 -3.86 8.19 -17.20
CA ASN A 57 -2.94 8.42 -18.31
C ASN A 57 -1.52 7.87 -18.07
N LYS A 58 -1.21 7.39 -16.85
CA LYS A 58 0.09 6.78 -16.54
C LYS A 58 0.06 5.29 -16.83
N SER A 59 1.20 4.75 -17.27
CA SER A 59 1.32 3.32 -17.55
C SER A 59 1.32 2.50 -16.27
N TYR A 60 0.36 1.59 -16.14
CA TYR A 60 0.33 0.53 -15.15
C TYR A 60 -0.14 -0.77 -15.82
N CYS A 61 0.19 -1.91 -15.24
CA CYS A 61 -0.23 -3.20 -15.75
C CYS A 61 -1.35 -3.75 -14.87
N TYR A 62 -2.52 -3.99 -15.45
CA TYR A 62 -3.61 -4.69 -14.77
C TYR A 62 -3.38 -6.20 -14.89
N ILE A 63 -3.40 -6.89 -13.76
CA ILE A 63 -3.20 -8.33 -13.67
C ILE A 63 -4.40 -8.93 -12.97
N THR A 64 -5.19 -9.68 -13.71
CA THR A 64 -6.23 -10.56 -13.17
C THR A 64 -5.64 -11.95 -12.98
N SER A 65 -5.79 -12.50 -11.78
CA SER A 65 -5.61 -13.94 -11.61
C SER A 65 -6.71 -14.68 -12.38
N PHE A 66 -6.34 -15.71 -13.16
CA PHE A 66 -7.29 -16.61 -13.85
C PHE A 66 -8.06 -17.53 -12.88
N ASN A 67 -7.90 -17.36 -11.56
CA ASN A 67 -8.43 -18.27 -10.57
C ASN A 67 -9.88 -17.89 -10.20
N ASN A 68 -10.84 -18.73 -10.60
CA ASN A 68 -12.29 -18.54 -10.41
C ASN A 68 -12.77 -18.40 -8.94
N PHE A 69 -11.87 -18.49 -7.96
CA PHE A 69 -12.21 -18.46 -6.53
C PHE A 69 -12.02 -17.11 -5.86
N LEU A 70 -11.21 -16.22 -6.44
CA LEU A 70 -10.95 -14.89 -5.89
C LEU A 70 -10.84 -13.91 -7.08
N ASN A 71 -11.77 -12.97 -7.19
CA ASN A 71 -11.62 -11.78 -8.05
C ASN A 71 -10.45 -10.93 -7.51
N ASP A 72 -9.24 -11.44 -7.68
CA ASP A 72 -7.98 -10.82 -7.28
C ASP A 72 -7.57 -9.87 -8.41
N GLU A 73 -8.24 -8.72 -8.44
CA GLU A 73 -7.94 -7.61 -9.34
C GLU A 73 -6.70 -6.87 -8.81
N LYS A 74 -5.54 -7.14 -9.44
CA LYS A 74 -4.26 -6.58 -9.00
C LYS A 74 -3.68 -5.62 -10.03
N ILE A 75 -2.94 -4.64 -9.54
CA ILE A 75 -2.16 -3.72 -10.37
C ILE A 75 -0.69 -3.96 -10.08
N LEU A 76 0.09 -4.16 -11.14
CA LEU A 76 1.55 -4.20 -11.08
C LEU A 76 2.10 -2.84 -11.47
N PHE A 77 2.86 -2.25 -10.56
CA PHE A 77 3.70 -1.11 -10.85
C PHE A 77 5.09 -1.58 -11.26
N THR A 78 5.57 -1.04 -12.38
CA THR A 78 6.92 -1.28 -12.91
C THR A 78 7.96 -0.57 -12.05
N LEU A 79 9.24 -0.63 -12.42
CA LEU A 79 10.31 0.04 -11.67
C LEU A 79 10.22 1.57 -11.78
N GLY A 80 10.46 2.25 -10.67
CA GLY A 80 10.62 3.71 -10.62
C GLY A 80 9.34 4.56 -10.54
N PRO A 81 8.18 4.08 -10.04
CA PRO A 81 7.08 4.99 -9.79
C PRO A 81 7.47 5.98 -8.70
N ILE A 82 7.10 7.23 -8.95
CA ILE A 82 7.25 8.35 -8.03
C ILE A 82 5.86 8.74 -7.57
N CYS A 83 5.61 8.59 -6.28
CA CYS A 83 4.34 8.91 -5.63
C CYS A 83 4.52 10.13 -4.74
N ARG A 84 3.52 11.03 -4.70
CA ARG A 84 3.51 12.11 -3.71
C ARG A 84 2.85 11.59 -2.44
N LEU A 85 3.47 11.80 -1.28
CA LEU A 85 2.86 11.49 0.00
C LEU A 85 1.86 12.59 0.37
N VAL A 86 0.56 12.29 0.25
CA VAL A 86 -0.49 13.29 0.44
C VAL A 86 -0.90 13.41 1.90
N ASN A 87 -1.06 12.28 2.59
CA ASN A 87 -1.54 12.24 3.97
C ASN A 87 -1.13 10.92 4.64
N ILE A 88 -1.10 10.92 5.98
CA ILE A 88 -0.96 9.73 6.81
C ILE A 88 -2.04 9.76 7.88
N GLN A 89 -2.78 8.66 8.00
CA GLN A 89 -3.80 8.49 9.04
C GLN A 89 -3.44 7.28 9.89
N GLN A 90 -3.46 7.46 11.20
CA GLN A 90 -3.36 6.36 12.15
C GLN A 90 -4.78 5.96 12.54
N GLN A 91 -5.13 4.69 12.29
CA GLN A 91 -6.43 4.16 12.64
C GLN A 91 -6.26 3.24 13.84
N ASP A 92 -6.84 3.62 14.98
CA ASP A 92 -6.96 2.73 16.12
C ASP A 92 -8.08 1.74 15.83
N TYR A 93 -7.76 0.64 15.16
CA TYR A 93 -8.65 -0.52 15.12
C TYR A 93 -8.61 -1.18 16.50
N GLY A 94 -9.30 -0.59 17.47
CA GLY A 94 -9.55 -1.20 18.75
C GLY A 94 -10.26 -2.54 18.54
N LYS A 95 -9.66 -3.61 19.09
CA LYS A 95 -10.27 -4.93 19.37
C LYS A 95 -11.45 -5.31 18.48
N ILE A 96 -11.17 -6.12 17.45
CA ILE A 96 -12.19 -7.05 16.94
C ILE A 96 -12.51 -8.05 18.06
#